data_AF-A0A2K3K6D4-F1
#
_entry.id   AF-A0A2K3K6D4-F1
#
_cell.length_a   1.000
_cell.length_b   1.000
_cell.length_c   1.000
_cell.angle_alpha   90.00
_cell.angle_beta   90.00
_cell.angle_gamma   90.00
#
_symmetry.space_group_name_H-M   'P 1'
#
loop_
_entity.id
_entity.type
_entity.pdbx_description
1 polymer ?
#
loop_
_entity_poly.entity_id
_entity_poly.type
_entity_poly.pdbx_seq_one_letter_code
_entity_poly.pdbx_strand_id
1 'polypeptide(L)' 'MQVCYVAFWDEITLKAQELVGRRVGDDGFVGKWRIIVVQDLPFSDQRLNGKIPK' A
#
# COMPACT_ATOMS: atom_id res chain seq x y z
N MET A 1 -9.41 -19.57 9.39
CA MET A 1 -9.03 -18.33 10.13
C MET A 1 -8.82 -17.23 9.10
N GLN A 2 -9.76 -16.29 8.98
CA GLN A 2 -9.70 -15.24 7.96
C GLN A 2 -9.19 -13.94 8.59
N VAL A 3 -7.88 -13.82 8.73
CA VAL A 3 -7.24 -12.53 9.00
C VAL A 3 -6.91 -11.90 7.67
N CYS A 4 -7.76 -10.97 7.25
CA CYS A 4 -7.56 -10.13 6.08
C CYS A 4 -6.98 -8.81 6.57
N TYR A 5 -5.69 -8.58 6.31
CA TYR A 5 -5.06 -7.32 6.64
C TYR A 5 -5.24 -6.36 5.46
N VAL A 6 -5.46 -5.07 5.73
CA VAL A 6 -5.64 -4.07 4.67
C VAL A 6 -4.47 -3.10 4.71
N ALA A 7 -3.88 -2.83 3.55
CA ALA A 7 -2.87 -1.79 3.39
C ALA A 7 -3.38 -0.75 2.39
N PHE A 8 -3.18 0.53 2.72
CA PHE A 8 -3.50 1.65 1.84
C PHE A 8 -2.20 2.13 1.20
N TRP A 9 -2.13 2.09 -0.12
CA TRP A 9 -0.98 2.54 -0.90
C TRP A 9 -1.39 3.73 -1.76
N ASP A 10 -0.52 4.72 -1.88
CA ASP A 10 -0.63 5.71 -2.93
C ASP A 10 -0.02 5.17 -4.24
N GLU A 11 -0.17 5.92 -5.33
CA GLU A 11 0.33 5.53 -6.65
C GLU A 11 1.86 5.40 -6.72
N ILE A 12 2.60 6.17 -5.92
CA ILE A 12 4.07 6.10 -5.84
C ILE A 12 4.46 4.81 -5.12
N THR A 13 3.81 4.50 -4.00
CA THR A 13 4.03 3.23 -3.27
C THR A 13 3.71 2.02 -4.15
N LEU A 14 2.62 2.06 -4.92
CA LEU A 14 2.27 0.99 -5.86
C LEU A 14 3.38 0.77 -6.88
N LYS A 15 3.80 1.83 -7.58
CA LYS A 15 4.88 1.75 -8.58
C LYS A 15 6.19 1.27 -7.98
N ALA A 16 6.54 1.70 -6.78
CA ALA A 16 7.74 1.27 -6.08
C ALA A 16 7.70 -0.25 -5.77
N GLN A 17 6.55 -0.80 -5.38
CA GLN A 17 6.40 -2.24 -5.12
C GLN A 17 6.48 -3.05 -6.41
N GLU A 18 5.89 -2.55 -7.50
CA GLU A 18 5.99 -3.18 -8.82
C GLU A 18 7.44 -3.26 -9.32
N LEU A 19 8.25 -2.22 -9.10
CA LEU A 19 9.68 -2.21 -9.45
C LEU A 19 10.49 -3.27 -8.70
N VAL A 20 10.11 -3.58 -7.46
CA VAL A 20 10.76 -4.64 -6.65
C VAL A 20 10.14 -6.03 -6.92
N GLY A 21 9.23 -6.12 -7.90
CA GLY A 21 8.59 -7.38 -8.32
C GLY A 21 7.42 -7.83 -7.44
N ARG A 22 6.96 -6.99 -6.51
CA ARG A 22 5.73 -7.21 -5.73
C ARG A 22 4.55 -6.60 -6.48
N ARG A 23 3.99 -7.38 -7.39
CA ARG A 23 2.75 -7.01 -8.09
C ARG A 23 1.53 -7.36 -7.24
N VAL A 24 0.58 -6.43 -7.22
CA VAL A 24 -0.76 -6.67 -6.68
C VAL A 24 -1.49 -7.58 -7.68
N GLY A 25 -2.08 -8.67 -7.20
CA GLY A 25 -2.89 -9.54 -8.06
C GLY A 25 -4.11 -8.81 -8.61
N ASP A 26 -4.71 -9.32 -9.68
CA ASP A 26 -5.96 -8.79 -10.25
C ASP A 26 -7.12 -8.76 -9.25
N ASP A 27 -7.03 -9.57 -8.20
CA ASP A 27 -7.97 -9.61 -7.07
C ASP A 27 -7.72 -8.50 -6.02
N GLY A 28 -6.66 -7.71 -6.17
CA GLY A 28 -6.27 -6.65 -5.24
C GLY A 28 -5.50 -7.16 -4.03
N PHE A 29 -4.92 -8.38 -4.08
CA PHE A 29 -4.21 -8.98 -2.95
C PHE A 29 -2.71 -9.13 -3.19
N VAL A 30 -1.97 -9.04 -2.09
CA VAL A 30 -0.56 -9.42 -1.98
C VAL A 30 -0.43 -10.34 -0.77
N GLY A 31 -0.41 -11.65 -1.00
CA GLY A 31 -0.39 -12.66 0.06
C GLY A 31 -1.65 -12.58 0.94
N LYS A 32 -1.50 -12.23 2.23
CA LYS A 32 -2.63 -12.07 3.18
C LYS A 32 -3.14 -10.61 3.28
N TRP A 33 -2.58 -9.71 2.47
CA TRP A 33 -2.91 -8.29 2.48
C TRP A 33 -3.82 -7.96 1.32
N ARG A 34 -4.92 -7.26 1.60
CA ARG A 34 -5.70 -6.55 0.60
C ARG A 34 -5.10 -5.15 0.42
N ILE A 35 -4.72 -4.82 -0.81
CA ILE A 35 -4.14 -3.53 -1.14
C ILE A 35 -5.25 -2.63 -1.67
N ILE A 36 -5.39 -1.45 -1.07
CA ILE A 36 -6.29 -0.40 -1.55
C ILE A 36 -5.42 0.76 -2.04
N VAL A 37 -5.46 1.02 -3.35
CA VAL A 37 -4.76 2.16 -3.95
C VAL A 37 -5.62 3.40 -3.75
N VAL A 38 -5.08 4.40 -3.06
CA VAL A 38 -5.73 5.67 -2.78
C VAL A 38 -5.11 6.77 -3.64
N GLN A 39 -5.95 7.62 -4.20
CA GLN A 39 -5.58 8.78 -5.00
C GLN A 39 -6.02 10.06 -4.27
N ASP A 40 -5.51 11.22 -4.71
CA ASP A 40 -5.87 12.54 -4.17
C ASP A 40 -5.71 12.65 -2.63
N LEU A 41 -4.69 11.99 -2.10
CA LEU A 41 -4.34 12.17 -0.70
C LEU A 41 -3.96 13.65 -0.46
N PRO A 42 -4.38 14.25 0.67
CA PRO A 42 -4.05 15.64 1.00
C PRO A 42 -2.54 15.86 1.29
N PHE A 43 -1.72 14.83 1.09
CA PHE A 43 -0.28 14.81 1.23
C PHE A 43 0.31 13.80 0.23
N SER A 44 1.48 14.12 -0.34
CA SER A 44 2.14 13.26 -1.35
C SER A 44 2.98 12.12 -0.76
N ASP A 45 3.23 12.11 0.55
CA ASP A 45 3.96 11.04 1.24
C ASP A 45 3.66 11.06 2.75
N GLN A 46 3.48 9.87 3.35
CA GLN A 46 3.05 9.71 4.75
C GLN A 46 4.22 9.58 5.73
N ARG A 47 5.47 9.71 5.28
CA ARG A 47 6.69 9.47 6.06
C ARG A 47 7.54 10.73 6.18
N LEU A 48 6.93 11.83 6.59
CA LEU A 48 7.65 13.10 6.75
C LEU A 48 8.78 13.10 7.78
N ASN A 49 9.01 12.04 8.58
CA ASN A 49 10.18 12.01 9.50
C ASN A 49 10.54 10.66 10.17
N GLY A 50 10.19 9.51 9.59
CA GLY A 50 10.51 8.21 10.24
C GLY A 50 9.80 7.96 11.58
N LYS A 51 8.78 8.76 11.92
CA LYS A 51 7.89 8.53 13.06
C LYS A 51 6.51 8.13 12.53
N ILE A 52 6.14 6.87 12.78
CA ILE A 52 4.74 6.43 12.65
C ILE A 52 4.03 6.96 13.90
N PRO A 53 3.03 7.85 13.78
CA PRO A 53 2.27 8.29 14.94
C PRO A 53 1.57 7.07 15.56
N LYS A 54 1.68 6.95 16.89
CA LYS A 54 1.19 5.82 17.69
C LYS A 54 -0.29 5.98 18.02
#